data_AF-A0A521E034-F1
#
_entry.id   AF-A0A521E034-F1
#
_cell.length_a   1.000
_cell.length_b   1.000
_cell.length_c   1.000
_cell.angle_alpha   90.00
_cell.angle_beta   90.00
_cell.angle_gamma   90.00
#
_symmetry.space_group_name_H-M   'P 1'
#
loop_
_entity.id
_entity.type
_entity.pdbx_description
1 polymer ?
#
loop_
_entity_poly.entity_id
_entity_poly.type
_entity_poly.pdbx_seq_one_letter_code
_entity_poly.pdbx_strand_id
1 'polypeptide(L)'
;MIKNRKKNKAPVSNTDGANHRPAPRPEPQPQRAPKPKPTVLVQPGYATGDMFGIAAALIDDEELHVVISKGDGKDHTDKADSINKFYRDSGIGEDRIHVVEVKQLRGDKDGKKKLETEARKYQQRGYINRVNYGTDYIARKYSPALRDKLKERWRVNINNDENEAIKEWLEQKGIPTSGTNLLILWSRFSGKGGDIHIEHDTSYTGIRQIVYRVAEMYDAIIITGDKGYVKERGSKFDDIVNEVKSYIHPSKVFNITEFWDDKTPSLLAWGGDTRFGQFKLYEYFERNFTHVKHLGFRSGNLEVMAMLGYTVNYMEEEGSESGSRMLAWKKGRGGKTKKGGDATGYERLLLSEPPTRSGKFLQEKIKDINQRIEHELDEEINKIIMITPKTENEIKELKKQLKPKIEAKFRDEKRNYTGAHFAPRKKDGTSPTPIPKEEKSRFYEGFNDKDMELILKFLQPERWIDKQTPYDPIIPQKRKDYKKLLEIAD
;
A
#
# COMPACT_ATOMS: atom_id res chain seq x y z
N MET A 1 41.61 -13.01 69.54
CA MET A 1 41.76 -14.08 70.55
C MET A 1 40.55 -14.10 71.46
N ILE A 2 39.54 -14.93 71.17
CA ILE A 2 38.50 -15.33 72.14
C ILE A 2 38.21 -16.81 71.86
N LYS A 3 38.33 -17.63 72.91
CA LYS A 3 38.32 -19.11 72.91
C LYS A 3 36.91 -19.68 73.15
N ASN A 4 36.72 -20.88 72.61
CA ASN A 4 35.93 -22.01 73.12
C ASN A 4 34.39 -21.86 73.14
N ARG A 5 33.59 -22.89 72.81
CA ARG A 5 33.61 -24.22 73.43
C ARG A 5 32.78 -25.22 72.59
N LYS A 6 33.41 -26.33 72.19
CA LYS A 6 32.73 -27.58 71.77
C LYS A 6 32.09 -28.25 73.01
N LYS A 7 30.89 -28.80 72.87
CA LYS A 7 30.35 -29.85 73.75
C LYS A 7 29.99 -31.07 72.91
N ASN A 8 30.51 -32.21 73.34
CA ASN A 8 30.32 -33.55 72.78
C ASN A 8 29.24 -34.33 73.56
N LYS A 9 28.78 -35.42 72.91
CA LYS A 9 28.08 -36.64 73.41
C LYS A 9 26.55 -36.56 73.45
N ALA A 10 25.77 -37.60 73.10
CA ALA A 10 26.05 -39.03 72.88
C ALA A 10 25.08 -39.62 71.81
N PRO A 11 25.34 -40.82 71.24
CA PRO A 11 24.40 -41.49 70.36
C PRO A 11 23.36 -42.29 71.18
N VAL A 12 22.09 -42.17 70.81
CA VAL A 12 20.99 -42.97 71.37
C VAL A 12 20.42 -43.86 70.26
N SER A 13 20.10 -45.09 70.66
CA SER A 13 19.78 -46.27 69.87
C SER A 13 18.47 -46.19 69.09
N ASN A 14 18.43 -46.97 68.00
CA ASN A 14 17.24 -47.49 67.34
C ASN A 14 16.23 -48.05 68.35
N THR A 15 14.94 -47.79 68.15
CA THR A 15 13.91 -48.78 67.75
C THR A 15 12.54 -48.12 67.60
N ASP A 16 11.76 -48.67 66.66
CA ASP A 16 10.29 -48.62 66.57
C ASP A 16 9.60 -47.34 66.05
N GLY A 17 9.19 -47.43 64.78
CA GLY A 17 8.28 -46.50 64.13
C GLY A 17 7.97 -46.85 62.67
N ALA A 18 7.99 -48.14 62.32
CA ALA A 18 7.50 -48.62 61.03
C ALA A 18 5.97 -48.65 61.05
N ASN A 19 5.35 -47.72 60.31
CA ASN A 19 4.04 -47.78 59.65
C ASN A 19 3.23 -46.51 59.82
N HIS A 20 3.56 -45.48 59.04
CA HIS A 20 2.59 -44.55 58.42
C HIS A 20 3.33 -43.75 57.32
N ARG A 21 3.32 -44.26 56.08
CA ARG A 21 3.66 -43.44 54.91
C ARG A 21 2.42 -42.61 54.53
N PRO A 22 2.49 -41.28 54.54
CA PRO A 22 1.44 -40.44 53.97
C PRO A 22 1.27 -40.75 52.48
N ALA A 23 0.04 -40.72 51.98
CA ALA A 23 -0.24 -40.85 50.56
C ALA A 23 0.59 -39.85 49.73
N PRO A 24 1.11 -40.23 48.55
CA PRO A 24 1.88 -39.33 47.71
C PRO A 24 1.07 -38.07 47.39
N ARG A 25 1.67 -36.90 47.65
CA ARG A 25 1.10 -35.60 47.34
C ARG A 25 0.76 -35.57 45.85
N PRO A 26 -0.46 -35.18 45.44
CA PRO A 26 -0.78 -35.04 44.02
C PRO A 26 0.22 -34.08 43.39
N GLU A 27 0.82 -34.49 42.27
CA GLU A 27 1.76 -33.67 41.53
C GLU A 27 1.11 -32.32 41.21
N PRO A 28 1.78 -31.19 41.51
CA PRO A 28 1.24 -29.88 41.16
C PRO A 28 1.05 -29.82 39.65
N GLN A 29 -0.21 -29.70 39.22
CA GLN A 29 -0.54 -29.52 37.82
C GLN A 29 0.29 -28.34 37.26
N PRO A 30 0.95 -28.49 36.10
CA PRO A 30 1.72 -27.41 35.51
C PRO A 30 0.83 -26.17 35.39
N GLN A 31 1.19 -25.10 36.10
CA GLN A 31 0.51 -23.82 35.96
C GLN A 31 0.61 -23.41 34.49
N ARG A 32 -0.53 -23.45 33.79
CA ARG A 32 -0.62 -22.96 32.41
C ARG A 32 -0.05 -21.55 32.39
N ALA A 33 0.97 -21.33 31.57
CA ALA A 33 1.54 -20.00 31.36
C ALA A 33 0.39 -19.00 31.09
N PRO A 34 0.42 -17.79 31.68
CA PRO A 34 -0.64 -16.81 31.46
C PRO A 34 -0.77 -16.56 29.96
N LYS A 35 -1.99 -16.71 29.44
CA LYS A 35 -2.26 -16.45 28.02
C LYS A 35 -1.76 -15.04 27.68
N PRO A 36 -1.01 -14.87 26.58
CA PRO A 36 -0.62 -13.53 26.14
C PRO A 36 -1.86 -12.66 25.98
N LYS A 37 -1.73 -11.37 26.31
CA LYS A 37 -2.86 -10.44 26.23
C LYS A 37 -3.12 -10.08 24.76
N PRO A 38 -4.39 -9.98 24.34
CA PRO A 38 -4.71 -9.60 22.97
C PRO A 38 -4.15 -8.23 22.62
N THR A 39 -3.64 -8.09 21.40
CA THR A 39 -3.24 -6.79 20.83
C THR A 39 -4.35 -6.29 19.93
N VAL A 40 -4.65 -4.99 19.96
CA VAL A 40 -5.74 -4.41 19.16
C VAL A 40 -5.21 -3.31 18.26
N LEU A 41 -5.68 -3.31 17.01
CA LEU A 41 -5.50 -2.22 16.06
C LEU A 41 -6.84 -1.58 15.69
N VAL A 42 -6.82 -0.26 15.44
CA VAL A 42 -7.99 0.48 14.92
C VAL A 42 -7.76 0.85 13.46
N GLN A 43 -8.72 0.52 12.62
CA GLN A 43 -8.73 0.81 11.19
C GLN A 43 -9.97 1.62 10.79
N PRO A 44 -9.81 2.78 10.15
CA PRO A 44 -10.94 3.48 9.56
C PRO A 44 -11.53 2.70 8.39
N GLY A 45 -12.86 2.65 8.28
CA GLY A 45 -13.58 1.96 7.19
C GLY A 45 -13.26 2.45 5.78
N TYR A 46 -12.65 3.62 5.62
CA TYR A 46 -12.19 4.12 4.31
C TYR A 46 -10.74 3.76 3.97
N ALA A 47 -9.97 3.21 4.91
CA ALA A 47 -8.53 2.94 4.74
C ALA A 47 -8.31 1.57 4.06
N THR A 48 -8.83 1.41 2.84
CA THR A 48 -8.72 0.15 2.08
C THR A 48 -7.30 -0.15 1.62
N GLY A 49 -6.46 0.88 1.41
CA GLY A 49 -5.06 0.68 1.04
C GLY A 49 -4.25 -0.08 2.10
N ASP A 50 -4.62 0.05 3.38
CA ASP A 50 -3.92 -0.56 4.50
C ASP A 50 -4.45 -1.97 4.86
N MET A 51 -5.57 -2.38 4.25
CA MET A 51 -6.26 -3.61 4.65
C MET A 51 -5.40 -4.85 4.42
N PHE A 52 -4.54 -4.85 3.41
CA PHE A 52 -3.73 -6.02 3.06
C PHE A 52 -2.61 -6.28 4.08
N GLY A 53 -1.87 -5.24 4.47
CA GLY A 53 -0.86 -5.37 5.52
C GLY A 53 -1.47 -5.73 6.88
N ILE A 54 -2.66 -5.20 7.18
CA ILE A 54 -3.43 -5.55 8.39
C ILE A 54 -3.91 -7.01 8.33
N ALA A 55 -4.48 -7.46 7.21
CA ALA A 55 -4.90 -8.85 7.02
C ALA A 55 -3.71 -9.81 7.19
N ALA A 56 -2.55 -9.49 6.62
CA ALA A 56 -1.37 -10.30 6.77
C ALA A 56 -0.90 -10.40 8.23
N ALA A 57 -0.96 -9.30 8.98
CA ALA A 57 -0.68 -9.32 10.41
C ALA A 57 -1.72 -10.16 11.19
N LEU A 58 -3.00 -10.07 10.85
CA LEU A 58 -4.07 -10.87 11.49
C LEU A 58 -3.96 -12.37 11.15
N ILE A 59 -3.53 -12.71 9.94
CA ILE A 59 -3.26 -14.09 9.53
C ILE A 59 -2.10 -14.67 10.33
N ASP A 60 -1.03 -13.90 10.54
CA ASP A 60 0.17 -14.38 11.23
C ASP A 60 0.03 -14.42 12.76
N ASP A 61 -0.52 -13.36 13.35
CA ASP A 61 -0.70 -13.18 14.79
C ASP A 61 -2.13 -13.52 15.21
N GLU A 62 -2.32 -14.68 15.84
CA GLU A 62 -3.63 -15.17 16.27
C GLU A 62 -4.25 -14.35 17.41
N GLU A 63 -3.46 -13.57 18.14
CA GLU A 63 -3.90 -12.75 19.28
C GLU A 63 -4.19 -11.29 18.87
N LEU A 64 -4.02 -10.95 17.60
CA LEU A 64 -4.30 -9.62 17.08
C LEU A 64 -5.80 -9.47 16.76
N HIS A 65 -6.44 -8.43 17.27
CA HIS A 65 -7.80 -8.05 16.92
C HIS A 65 -7.81 -6.73 16.13
N VAL A 66 -8.86 -6.53 15.34
CA VAL A 66 -9.10 -5.27 14.61
C VAL A 66 -10.45 -4.68 14.96
N VAL A 67 -10.45 -3.38 15.22
CA VAL A 67 -11.66 -2.56 15.33
C VAL A 67 -11.79 -1.69 14.09
N ILE A 68 -12.87 -1.88 13.33
CA ILE A 68 -13.16 -1.18 12.07
C ILE A 68 -14.25 -0.15 12.30
N SER A 69 -14.03 1.10 11.90
CA SER A 69 -15.09 2.11 11.95
C SER A 69 -16.02 2.01 10.73
N LYS A 70 -17.33 1.95 10.95
CA LYS A 70 -18.37 2.01 9.90
C LYS A 70 -19.15 3.31 10.04
N GLY A 71 -19.34 4.04 8.95
CA GLY A 71 -20.11 5.28 8.91
C GLY A 71 -21.62 5.04 8.95
N ASP A 72 -22.40 6.12 8.97
CA ASP A 72 -23.86 6.10 8.98
C ASP A 72 -24.50 5.82 7.59
N GLY A 73 -23.71 5.30 6.64
CA GLY A 73 -24.12 5.02 5.27
C GLY A 73 -24.10 6.23 4.32
N LYS A 74 -23.84 7.46 4.80
CA LYS A 74 -23.79 8.66 3.93
C LYS A 74 -22.45 8.86 3.24
N ASP A 75 -21.38 8.36 3.85
CA ASP A 75 -20.03 8.38 3.26
C ASP A 75 -19.86 7.15 2.36
N HIS A 76 -19.95 7.33 1.02
CA HIS A 76 -19.84 6.24 0.03
C HIS A 76 -18.48 5.52 -0.04
N THR A 77 -17.59 5.93 0.86
CA THR A 77 -16.17 5.57 0.92
C THR A 77 -15.88 4.82 2.19
N ASP A 78 -16.90 4.73 3.05
CA ASP A 78 -17.06 3.61 3.91
C ASP A 78 -16.98 2.32 3.09
N LYS A 79 -15.91 1.58 3.34
CA LYS A 79 -15.67 0.24 2.84
C LYS A 79 -15.54 -0.73 4.00
N ALA A 80 -16.06 -0.39 5.19
CA ALA A 80 -16.00 -1.26 6.37
C ALA A 80 -16.56 -2.65 6.08
N ASP A 81 -17.67 -2.75 5.37
CA ASP A 81 -18.27 -4.04 5.00
C ASP A 81 -17.36 -4.84 4.04
N SER A 82 -16.74 -4.17 3.06
CA SER A 82 -15.78 -4.81 2.15
C SER A 82 -14.50 -5.24 2.86
N ILE A 83 -14.00 -4.45 3.82
CA ILE A 83 -12.82 -4.76 4.61
C ILE A 83 -13.12 -5.95 5.54
N ASN A 84 -14.25 -5.90 6.25
CA ASN A 84 -14.72 -6.99 7.09
C ASN A 84 -14.86 -8.29 6.28
N LYS A 85 -15.51 -8.22 5.11
CA LYS A 85 -15.63 -9.38 4.22
C LYS A 85 -14.25 -9.91 3.79
N PHE A 86 -13.33 -9.05 3.38
CA PHE A 86 -11.98 -9.48 2.98
C PHE A 86 -11.24 -10.21 4.12
N TYR A 87 -11.37 -9.74 5.36
CA TYR A 87 -10.75 -10.40 6.51
C TYR A 87 -11.42 -11.74 6.84
N ARG A 88 -12.75 -11.81 6.77
CA ARG A 88 -13.52 -13.05 6.88
C ARG A 88 -13.10 -14.08 5.82
N ASP A 89 -13.05 -13.65 4.56
CA ASP A 89 -12.64 -14.49 3.45
C ASP A 89 -11.19 -14.98 3.64
N SER A 90 -10.33 -14.18 4.28
CA SER A 90 -8.95 -14.56 4.65
C SER A 90 -8.87 -15.59 5.81
N GLY A 91 -10.01 -16.03 6.34
CA GLY A 91 -10.10 -17.00 7.43
C GLY A 91 -9.80 -16.42 8.81
N ILE A 92 -10.01 -15.12 9.02
CA ILE A 92 -9.87 -14.46 10.33
C ILE A 92 -11.18 -14.62 11.11
N GLY A 93 -11.07 -15.12 12.35
CA GLY A 93 -12.20 -15.47 13.21
C GLY A 93 -13.14 -14.30 13.53
N GLU A 94 -14.40 -14.63 13.84
CA GLU A 94 -15.43 -13.63 14.15
C GLU A 94 -15.19 -12.81 15.39
N ASP A 95 -14.64 -13.47 16.38
CA ASP A 95 -14.18 -12.92 17.65
C ASP A 95 -13.00 -11.94 17.52
N ARG A 96 -12.37 -11.85 16.34
CA ARG A 96 -11.21 -11.00 16.09
C ARG A 96 -11.49 -9.74 15.29
N ILE A 97 -12.71 -9.59 14.76
CA ILE A 97 -13.09 -8.47 13.89
C ILE A 97 -14.30 -7.75 14.49
N HIS A 98 -14.09 -6.49 14.88
CA HIS A 98 -15.08 -5.70 15.60
C HIS A 98 -15.47 -4.48 14.78
N VAL A 99 -16.70 -4.43 14.27
CA VAL A 99 -17.19 -3.27 13.52
C VAL A 99 -17.94 -2.33 14.46
N VAL A 100 -17.58 -1.05 14.44
CA VAL A 100 -18.17 -0.01 15.30
C VAL A 100 -18.75 1.10 14.45
N GLU A 101 -20.04 1.36 14.63
CA GLU A 101 -20.72 2.47 13.96
C GLU A 101 -20.32 3.82 14.55
N VAL A 102 -19.96 4.75 13.66
CA VAL A 102 -19.57 6.13 13.96
C VAL A 102 -20.36 7.08 13.08
N LYS A 103 -20.55 8.32 13.54
CA LYS A 103 -21.34 9.31 12.81
C LYS A 103 -20.58 9.80 11.58
N GLN A 104 -19.28 10.04 11.73
CA GLN A 104 -18.41 10.41 10.61
C GLN A 104 -17.13 9.59 10.67
N LEU A 105 -16.66 9.15 9.51
CA LEU A 105 -15.41 8.40 9.43
C LEU A 105 -14.17 9.27 9.66
N ARG A 106 -14.27 10.59 9.45
CA ARG A 106 -13.14 11.53 9.52
C ARG A 106 -13.48 12.68 10.45
N GLY A 107 -12.55 13.02 11.36
CA GLY A 107 -12.70 14.17 12.26
C GLY A 107 -13.70 13.98 13.41
N ASP A 108 -14.38 12.83 13.50
CA ASP A 108 -15.33 12.51 14.57
C ASP A 108 -14.59 12.19 15.89
N LYS A 109 -14.54 13.18 16.79
CA LYS A 109 -13.92 12.99 18.11
C LYS A 109 -14.67 11.94 18.94
N ASP A 110 -16.00 11.93 18.85
CA ASP A 110 -16.84 10.98 19.60
C ASP A 110 -16.73 9.58 19.00
N GLY A 111 -16.76 9.47 17.67
CA GLY A 111 -16.47 8.24 16.94
C GLY A 111 -15.09 7.67 17.29
N LYS A 112 -14.05 8.53 17.36
CA LYS A 112 -12.71 8.12 17.80
C LYS A 112 -12.73 7.56 19.24
N LYS A 113 -13.42 8.22 20.17
CA LYS A 113 -13.57 7.75 21.55
C LYS A 113 -14.32 6.42 21.62
N LYS A 114 -15.36 6.23 20.80
CA LYS A 114 -16.09 4.95 20.69
C LYS A 114 -15.16 3.82 20.23
N LEU A 115 -14.39 4.03 19.17
CA LEU A 115 -13.40 3.05 18.67
C LEU A 115 -12.36 2.69 19.72
N GLU A 116 -11.83 3.69 20.43
CA GLU A 116 -10.88 3.46 21.52
C GLU A 116 -11.52 2.69 22.67
N THR A 117 -12.77 3.00 23.04
CA THR A 117 -13.52 2.29 24.08
C THR A 117 -13.73 0.82 23.70
N GLU A 118 -14.10 0.55 22.45
CA GLU A 118 -14.26 -0.82 21.94
C GLU A 118 -12.93 -1.57 21.99
N ALA A 119 -11.85 -0.96 21.48
CA ALA A 119 -10.52 -1.56 21.52
C ALA A 119 -10.06 -1.88 22.94
N ARG A 120 -10.43 -1.05 23.93
CA ARG A 120 -10.09 -1.26 25.35
C ARG A 120 -10.78 -2.46 26.00
N LYS A 121 -11.87 -2.97 25.43
CA LYS A 121 -12.49 -4.22 25.91
C LYS A 121 -11.56 -5.42 25.75
N TYR A 122 -10.79 -5.44 24.66
CA TYR A 122 -9.87 -6.53 24.32
C TYR A 122 -8.44 -6.24 24.79
N GLN A 123 -8.03 -4.96 24.78
CA GLN A 123 -6.71 -4.53 25.25
C GLN A 123 -6.81 -3.48 26.36
N GLN A 124 -6.98 -3.96 27.60
CA GLN A 124 -7.16 -3.09 28.78
C GLN A 124 -5.98 -2.16 29.07
N ARG A 125 -4.74 -2.57 28.77
CA ARG A 125 -3.50 -1.80 29.04
C ARG A 125 -2.60 -1.74 27.80
N GLY A 126 -1.80 -0.69 27.70
CA GLY A 126 -0.84 -0.50 26.60
C GLY A 126 -1.37 0.35 25.44
N TYR A 127 -0.58 0.40 24.38
CA TYR A 127 -0.82 1.22 23.19
C TYR A 127 -1.77 0.51 22.22
N ILE A 128 -2.81 1.21 21.76
CA ILE A 128 -3.70 0.73 20.70
C ILE A 128 -3.05 1.06 19.37
N ASN A 129 -2.83 0.04 18.55
CA ASN A 129 -2.17 0.18 17.27
C ASN A 129 -3.08 0.88 16.25
N ARG A 130 -2.47 1.52 15.24
CA ARG A 130 -3.18 2.19 14.12
C ARG A 130 -2.83 1.51 12.80
N VAL A 131 -3.39 2.01 11.69
CA VAL A 131 -3.21 1.45 10.34
C VAL A 131 -1.77 1.14 9.94
N ASN A 132 -0.80 1.97 10.36
CA ASN A 132 0.63 1.75 10.08
C ASN A 132 1.19 0.45 10.70
N TYR A 133 0.47 -0.17 11.64
CA TYR A 133 0.87 -1.43 12.27
C TYR A 133 1.03 -2.55 11.25
N GLY A 134 0.15 -2.64 10.24
CA GLY A 134 0.25 -3.66 9.19
C GLY A 134 1.57 -3.54 8.42
N THR A 135 1.88 -2.35 7.91
CA THR A 135 3.14 -2.05 7.24
C THR A 135 4.35 -2.39 8.13
N ASP A 136 4.30 -1.97 9.40
CA ASP A 136 5.36 -2.22 10.36
C ASP A 136 5.52 -3.70 10.73
N TYR A 137 4.42 -4.45 10.77
CA TYR A 137 4.41 -5.87 11.05
C TYR A 137 5.12 -6.64 9.94
N ILE A 138 4.73 -6.40 8.68
CA ILE A 138 5.38 -7.00 7.52
C ILE A 138 6.87 -6.68 7.51
N ALA A 139 7.25 -5.42 7.73
CA ALA A 139 8.66 -5.03 7.79
C ALA A 139 9.46 -5.85 8.83
N ARG A 140 8.86 -6.21 9.97
CA ARG A 140 9.51 -7.00 11.03
C ARG A 140 9.48 -8.50 10.80
N LYS A 141 8.41 -9.03 10.20
CA LYS A 141 8.03 -10.45 10.28
C LYS A 141 7.98 -11.15 8.92
N TYR A 142 8.06 -10.41 7.82
CA TYR A 142 8.03 -11.02 6.49
C TYR A 142 9.13 -12.07 6.34
N SER A 143 8.75 -13.20 5.77
CA SER A 143 9.56 -14.39 5.59
C SER A 143 8.90 -15.29 4.54
N PRO A 144 9.62 -16.27 3.96
CA PRO A 144 9.01 -17.28 3.08
C PRO A 144 7.83 -18.00 3.74
N ALA A 145 7.92 -18.33 5.03
CA ALA A 145 6.83 -18.98 5.76
C ALA A 145 5.57 -18.10 5.84
N LEU A 146 5.73 -16.80 6.14
CA LEU A 146 4.59 -15.87 6.12
C LEU A 146 4.01 -15.75 4.72
N ARG A 147 4.85 -15.58 3.68
CA ARG A 147 4.41 -15.54 2.28
C ARG A 147 3.57 -16.76 1.92
N ASP A 148 4.03 -17.96 2.27
CA ASP A 148 3.34 -19.20 1.93
C ASP A 148 2.01 -19.31 2.70
N LYS A 149 1.97 -18.87 3.97
CA LYS A 149 0.72 -18.74 4.76
C LYS A 149 -0.26 -17.76 4.10
N LEU A 150 0.21 -16.64 3.55
CA LEU A 150 -0.63 -15.68 2.82
C LEU A 150 -1.17 -16.29 1.52
N LYS A 151 -0.33 -17.00 0.75
CA LYS A 151 -0.77 -17.71 -0.47
C LYS A 151 -1.86 -18.73 -0.17
N GLU A 152 -1.74 -19.46 0.94
CA GLU A 152 -2.77 -20.39 1.40
C GLU A 152 -4.06 -19.67 1.81
N ARG A 153 -3.99 -18.69 2.72
CA ARG A 153 -5.16 -17.98 3.26
C ARG A 153 -5.90 -17.14 2.23
N TRP A 154 -5.21 -16.62 1.24
CA TRP A 154 -5.82 -15.90 0.12
C TRP A 154 -6.10 -16.80 -1.08
N ARG A 155 -5.98 -18.12 -0.93
CA ARG A 155 -6.31 -19.13 -1.95
C ARG A 155 -5.63 -18.83 -3.30
N VAL A 156 -4.38 -18.39 -3.25
CA VAL A 156 -3.58 -18.06 -4.43
C VAL A 156 -3.03 -19.32 -5.10
N ASN A 157 -2.87 -20.41 -4.34
CA ASN A 157 -2.44 -21.69 -4.87
C ASN A 157 -3.48 -22.28 -5.82
N ILE A 158 -3.25 -22.06 -7.11
CA ILE A 158 -4.12 -22.50 -8.21
C ILE A 158 -4.02 -24.01 -8.38
N ASN A 159 -5.17 -24.70 -8.45
CA ASN A 159 -5.24 -26.11 -8.84
C ASN A 159 -5.28 -26.27 -10.38
N ASN A 160 -5.24 -27.50 -10.89
CA ASN A 160 -5.19 -27.72 -12.35
C ASN A 160 -6.44 -27.19 -13.08
N ASP A 161 -7.63 -27.38 -12.51
CA ASP A 161 -8.89 -26.94 -13.15
C ASP A 161 -8.96 -25.42 -13.25
N GLU A 162 -8.57 -24.72 -12.18
CA GLU A 162 -8.48 -23.26 -12.15
C GLU A 162 -7.39 -22.74 -13.10
N ASN A 163 -6.26 -23.47 -13.22
CA ASN A 163 -5.18 -23.13 -14.14
C ASN A 163 -5.65 -23.21 -15.60
N GLU A 164 -6.34 -24.28 -15.99
CA GLU A 164 -6.92 -24.39 -17.33
C GLU A 164 -8.03 -23.37 -17.56
N ALA A 165 -8.89 -23.09 -16.57
CA ALA A 165 -9.92 -22.06 -16.72
C ALA A 165 -9.34 -20.65 -16.90
N ILE A 166 -8.26 -20.30 -16.19
CA ILE A 166 -7.52 -19.04 -16.41
C ILE A 166 -6.92 -19.01 -17.81
N LYS A 167 -6.29 -20.11 -18.24
CA LYS A 167 -5.69 -20.25 -19.57
C LYS A 167 -6.72 -20.04 -20.68
N GLU A 168 -7.86 -20.72 -20.60
CA GLU A 168 -8.98 -20.57 -21.56
C GLU A 168 -9.49 -19.13 -21.61
N TRP A 169 -9.65 -18.49 -20.44
CA TRP A 169 -10.06 -17.09 -20.38
C TRP A 169 -9.05 -16.15 -21.04
N LEU A 170 -7.74 -16.39 -20.84
CA LEU A 170 -6.67 -15.62 -21.48
C LEU A 170 -6.67 -15.81 -23.00
N GLU A 171 -6.80 -17.05 -23.49
CA GLU A 171 -6.86 -17.37 -24.91
C GLU A 171 -8.06 -16.71 -25.59
N GLN A 172 -9.23 -16.68 -24.94
CA GLN A 172 -10.41 -15.95 -25.42
C GLN A 172 -10.18 -14.45 -25.56
N LYS A 173 -9.31 -13.87 -24.71
CA LYS A 173 -8.93 -12.45 -24.78
C LYS A 173 -7.73 -12.22 -25.73
N GLY A 174 -7.18 -13.27 -26.34
CA GLY A 174 -6.00 -13.23 -27.19
C GLY A 174 -4.70 -12.94 -26.44
N ILE A 175 -4.68 -13.14 -25.12
CA ILE A 175 -3.52 -12.88 -24.25
C ILE A 175 -2.63 -14.13 -24.23
N PRO A 176 -1.30 -14.00 -24.44
CA PRO A 176 -0.38 -15.12 -24.29
C PRO A 176 -0.46 -15.76 -22.91
N THR A 177 -0.50 -17.09 -22.88
CA THR A 177 -0.62 -17.89 -21.66
C THR A 177 0.73 -18.28 -21.04
N SER A 178 1.82 -18.11 -21.80
CA SER A 178 3.20 -18.32 -21.35
C SER A 178 4.19 -17.47 -22.15
N GLY A 179 5.41 -17.33 -21.64
CA GLY A 179 6.47 -16.58 -22.32
C GLY A 179 7.72 -16.35 -21.49
N THR A 180 8.59 -15.46 -21.96
CA THR A 180 9.80 -15.05 -21.25
C THR A 180 9.52 -13.82 -20.39
N ASN A 181 9.08 -12.71 -20.99
CA ASN A 181 8.95 -11.41 -20.32
C ASN A 181 7.51 -10.92 -20.34
N LEU A 182 6.91 -10.74 -19.15
CA LEU A 182 5.59 -10.14 -18.95
C LEU A 182 5.71 -8.86 -18.11
N LEU A 183 5.08 -7.78 -18.59
CA LEU A 183 4.93 -6.54 -17.82
C LEU A 183 3.48 -6.34 -17.41
N ILE A 184 3.24 -6.10 -16.13
CA ILE A 184 1.93 -5.75 -15.59
C ILE A 184 1.94 -4.29 -15.14
N LEU A 185 1.22 -3.44 -15.87
CA LEU A 185 1.04 -2.02 -15.60
C LEU A 185 -0.26 -1.80 -14.82
N TRP A 186 -0.12 -1.35 -13.58
CA TRP A 186 -1.24 -1.09 -12.67
C TRP A 186 -1.73 0.34 -12.79
N SER A 187 -2.96 0.50 -13.26
CA SER A 187 -3.70 1.75 -13.27
C SER A 187 -4.45 1.97 -11.96
N ARG A 188 -4.50 3.23 -11.53
CA ARG A 188 -5.21 3.69 -10.34
C ARG A 188 -5.82 5.07 -10.61
N PHE A 189 -7.08 5.24 -10.23
CA PHE A 189 -7.82 6.52 -10.29
C PHE A 189 -8.60 6.81 -9.00
N SER A 190 -8.28 6.11 -7.91
CA SER A 190 -9.00 6.26 -6.64
C SER A 190 -8.98 7.70 -6.13
N GLY A 191 -7.91 8.47 -6.35
CA GLY A 191 -7.82 9.86 -5.90
C GLY A 191 -8.90 10.73 -6.54
N LYS A 192 -9.06 10.66 -7.87
CA LYS A 192 -10.18 11.32 -8.55
C LYS A 192 -11.54 10.69 -8.27
N GLY A 193 -11.58 9.43 -7.85
CA GLY A 193 -12.74 8.76 -7.24
C GLY A 193 -13.09 9.27 -5.83
N GLY A 194 -12.38 10.31 -5.37
CA GLY A 194 -12.59 10.98 -4.09
C GLY A 194 -11.57 10.61 -3.02
N ASP A 195 -10.69 9.63 -3.26
CA ASP A 195 -9.73 9.21 -2.25
C ASP A 195 -8.67 10.25 -1.95
N ILE A 196 -7.99 10.07 -0.83
CA ILE A 196 -6.77 10.81 -0.56
C ILE A 196 -5.68 10.30 -1.53
N HIS A 197 -4.84 11.19 -2.05
CA HIS A 197 -3.80 10.94 -3.06
C HIS A 197 -4.17 11.00 -4.55
N ILE A 198 -4.63 12.17 -5.03
CA ILE A 198 -4.85 12.43 -6.47
C ILE A 198 -3.52 12.43 -7.25
N GLU A 199 -2.43 12.76 -6.59
CA GLU A 199 -1.06 12.73 -7.12
C GLU A 199 -0.63 11.33 -7.56
N HIS A 200 -1.15 10.28 -6.92
CA HIS A 200 -0.89 8.88 -7.26
C HIS A 200 -1.80 8.31 -8.35
N ASP A 201 -2.67 9.13 -8.96
CA ASP A 201 -3.49 8.68 -10.09
C ASP A 201 -2.63 8.44 -11.33
N THR A 202 -3.04 7.49 -12.15
CA THR A 202 -2.39 7.13 -13.40
C THR A 202 -2.59 8.20 -14.48
N SER A 203 -1.54 8.42 -15.28
CA SER A 203 -1.59 9.24 -16.48
C SER A 203 -1.72 8.36 -17.71
N TYR A 204 -2.77 8.55 -18.52
CA TYR A 204 -2.90 7.83 -19.79
C TYR A 204 -1.74 8.16 -20.74
N THR A 205 -1.27 9.41 -20.76
CA THR A 205 -0.07 9.78 -21.52
C THR A 205 1.17 9.08 -20.97
N GLY A 206 1.30 9.00 -19.64
CA GLY A 206 2.40 8.28 -18.99
C GLY A 206 2.42 6.78 -19.33
N ILE A 207 1.28 6.10 -19.27
CA ILE A 207 1.18 4.68 -19.67
C ILE A 207 1.52 4.52 -21.15
N ARG A 208 1.04 5.40 -22.02
CA ARG A 208 1.41 5.41 -23.44
C ARG A 208 2.93 5.56 -23.63
N GLN A 209 3.58 6.48 -22.93
CA GLN A 209 5.03 6.66 -22.96
C GLN A 209 5.79 5.39 -22.57
N ILE A 210 5.35 4.71 -21.51
CA ILE A 210 5.97 3.45 -21.08
C ILE A 210 5.79 2.39 -22.17
N VAL A 211 4.55 2.15 -22.59
CA VAL A 211 4.22 1.08 -23.55
C VAL A 211 5.00 1.24 -24.85
N TYR A 212 5.03 2.44 -25.43
CA TYR A 212 5.76 2.70 -26.68
C TYR A 212 7.27 2.42 -26.56
N ARG A 213 7.86 2.62 -25.37
CA ARG A 213 9.30 2.39 -25.17
C ARG A 213 9.66 0.95 -24.86
N VAL A 214 8.73 0.15 -24.36
CA VAL A 214 9.03 -1.22 -23.89
C VAL A 214 8.30 -2.31 -24.65
N ALA A 215 7.38 -2.00 -25.56
CA ALA A 215 6.60 -2.99 -26.29
C ALA A 215 7.45 -4.06 -27.00
N GLU A 216 8.61 -3.71 -27.55
CA GLU A 216 9.50 -4.70 -28.18
C GLU A 216 10.29 -5.57 -27.20
N MET A 217 10.39 -5.16 -25.92
CA MET A 217 11.14 -5.86 -24.87
C MET A 217 10.36 -7.01 -24.22
N TYR A 218 9.05 -7.03 -24.41
CA TYR A 218 8.13 -7.93 -23.72
C TYR A 218 7.35 -8.80 -24.69
N ASP A 219 7.01 -10.01 -24.25
CA ASP A 219 6.10 -10.91 -24.97
C ASP A 219 4.65 -10.45 -24.81
N ALA A 220 4.33 -9.93 -23.61
CA ALA A 220 3.06 -9.29 -23.32
C ALA A 220 3.19 -8.15 -22.29
N ILE A 221 2.33 -7.15 -22.45
CA ILE A 221 2.14 -6.04 -21.53
C ILE A 221 0.65 -5.99 -21.17
N ILE A 222 0.34 -6.17 -19.89
CA ILE A 222 -1.01 -6.17 -19.36
C ILE A 222 -1.26 -4.85 -18.63
N ILE A 223 -2.24 -4.07 -19.07
CA ILE A 223 -2.76 -2.92 -18.35
C ILE A 223 -3.94 -3.40 -17.51
N THR A 224 -3.84 -3.27 -16.18
CA THR A 224 -4.83 -3.75 -15.22
C THR A 224 -5.06 -2.72 -14.12
N GLY A 225 -6.17 -2.82 -13.37
CA GLY A 225 -6.54 -1.83 -12.36
C GLY A 225 -7.80 -1.06 -12.75
N ASP A 226 -7.87 0.21 -12.38
CA ASP A 226 -9.04 1.07 -12.63
C ASP A 226 -9.07 1.51 -14.11
N LYS A 227 -10.23 1.48 -14.78
CA LYS A 227 -10.35 1.91 -16.20
C LYS A 227 -10.39 3.43 -16.37
N GLY A 228 -10.81 4.14 -15.33
CA GLY A 228 -10.92 5.60 -15.32
C GLY A 228 -11.98 6.10 -14.35
N TYR A 229 -11.92 7.38 -13.98
CA TYR A 229 -12.86 7.98 -13.03
C TYR A 229 -14.13 8.56 -13.68
N VAL A 230 -14.22 8.55 -15.01
CA VAL A 230 -15.31 9.09 -15.82
C VAL A 230 -15.59 8.08 -16.94
N LYS A 231 -16.87 7.79 -17.21
CA LYS A 231 -17.31 6.70 -18.10
C LYS A 231 -16.74 6.85 -19.52
N GLU A 232 -16.72 8.08 -20.02
CA GLU A 232 -16.18 8.47 -21.33
C GLU A 232 -14.65 8.34 -21.44
N ARG A 233 -13.96 8.00 -20.34
CA ARG A 233 -12.52 7.73 -20.34
C ARG A 233 -12.18 6.25 -20.23
N GLY A 234 -13.19 5.37 -20.15
CA GLY A 234 -12.97 3.92 -20.06
C GLY A 234 -12.24 3.36 -21.27
N SER A 235 -12.44 3.92 -22.48
CA SER A 235 -11.79 3.46 -23.71
C SER A 235 -10.33 3.88 -23.86
N LYS A 236 -9.80 4.75 -23.00
CA LYS A 236 -8.47 5.33 -23.24
C LYS A 236 -7.33 4.32 -23.21
N PHE A 237 -7.47 3.24 -22.45
CA PHE A 237 -6.49 2.16 -22.50
C PHE A 237 -6.67 1.30 -23.75
N ASP A 238 -7.89 1.12 -24.23
CA ASP A 238 -8.14 0.47 -25.53
C ASP A 238 -7.57 1.31 -26.69
N ASP A 239 -7.67 2.64 -26.61
CA ASP A 239 -7.05 3.55 -27.58
C ASP A 239 -5.52 3.34 -27.61
N ILE A 240 -4.87 3.24 -26.44
CA ILE A 240 -3.43 2.95 -26.36
C ILE A 240 -3.12 1.58 -26.96
N VAL A 241 -3.93 0.55 -26.66
CA VAL A 241 -3.76 -0.79 -27.23
C VAL A 241 -3.89 -0.75 -28.76
N ASN A 242 -4.91 -0.09 -29.29
CA ASN A 242 -5.18 -0.01 -30.72
C ASN A 242 -4.13 0.83 -31.47
N GLU A 243 -3.67 1.94 -30.87
CA GLU A 243 -2.55 2.72 -31.36
C GLU A 243 -1.29 1.84 -31.45
N VAL A 244 -0.94 1.12 -30.38
CA VAL A 244 0.24 0.26 -30.40
C VAL A 244 0.10 -0.82 -31.46
N LYS A 245 -1.05 -1.47 -31.58
CA LYS A 245 -1.29 -2.52 -32.59
C LYS A 245 -1.07 -2.07 -34.03
N SER A 246 -1.27 -0.78 -34.34
CA SER A 246 -1.09 -0.26 -35.69
C SER A 246 0.37 0.07 -36.03
N TYR A 247 1.21 0.35 -35.02
CA TYR A 247 2.62 0.75 -35.21
C TYR A 247 3.63 -0.32 -34.77
N ILE A 248 3.25 -1.17 -33.82
CA ILE A 248 4.06 -2.13 -33.10
C ILE A 248 3.28 -3.45 -33.12
N HIS A 249 3.96 -4.58 -33.34
CA HIS A 249 3.34 -5.88 -33.62
C HIS A 249 1.97 -6.10 -32.92
N PRO A 250 0.90 -6.46 -33.66
CA PRO A 250 -0.51 -6.34 -33.25
C PRO A 250 -0.99 -7.18 -32.03
N SER A 251 -0.08 -7.72 -31.21
CA SER A 251 -0.37 -8.79 -30.25
C SER A 251 0.40 -8.68 -28.93
N LYS A 252 0.92 -7.50 -28.56
CA LYS A 252 1.78 -7.38 -27.36
C LYS A 252 1.16 -6.65 -26.18
N VAL A 253 0.12 -5.83 -26.38
CA VAL A 253 -0.45 -5.01 -25.31
C VAL A 253 -1.93 -5.30 -25.13
N PHE A 254 -2.34 -5.52 -23.89
CA PHE A 254 -3.67 -5.98 -23.53
C PHE A 254 -4.23 -5.14 -22.39
N ASN A 255 -5.49 -4.75 -22.53
CA ASN A 255 -6.23 -4.05 -21.48
C ASN A 255 -7.18 -5.04 -20.80
N ILE A 256 -6.99 -5.24 -19.50
CA ILE A 256 -7.89 -6.00 -18.62
C ILE A 256 -8.33 -5.15 -17.42
N THR A 257 -8.31 -3.83 -17.53
CA THR A 257 -8.79 -2.96 -16.46
C THR A 257 -10.21 -3.31 -16.07
N GLU A 258 -10.46 -3.42 -14.77
CA GLU A 258 -11.75 -3.82 -14.19
C GLU A 258 -12.31 -5.17 -14.71
N PHE A 259 -11.46 -6.10 -15.17
CA PHE A 259 -11.93 -7.40 -15.69
C PHE A 259 -12.79 -8.20 -14.70
N TRP A 260 -12.63 -7.96 -13.40
CA TRP A 260 -13.42 -8.59 -12.33
C TRP A 260 -14.90 -8.17 -12.34
N ASP A 261 -15.25 -7.12 -13.07
CA ASP A 261 -16.64 -6.73 -13.28
C ASP A 261 -17.30 -7.54 -14.42
N ASP A 262 -16.52 -8.25 -15.25
CA ASP A 262 -17.04 -9.16 -16.26
C ASP A 262 -17.83 -10.30 -15.57
N LYS A 263 -18.85 -10.82 -16.27
CA LYS A 263 -19.69 -11.93 -15.78
C LYS A 263 -19.68 -13.12 -16.74
N THR A 264 -18.57 -13.31 -17.46
CA THR A 264 -18.46 -14.43 -18.39
C THR A 264 -18.29 -15.76 -17.62
N PRO A 265 -18.86 -16.87 -18.13
CA PRO A 265 -18.70 -18.18 -17.49
C PRO A 265 -17.23 -18.57 -17.29
N SER A 266 -16.37 -18.26 -18.26
CA SER A 266 -14.93 -18.53 -18.19
C SER A 266 -14.21 -17.76 -17.08
N LEU A 267 -14.65 -16.54 -16.75
CA LEU A 267 -14.10 -15.78 -15.61
C LEU A 267 -14.57 -16.38 -14.27
N LEU A 268 -15.86 -16.71 -14.18
CA LEU A 268 -16.47 -17.21 -12.95
C LEU A 268 -15.96 -18.60 -12.57
N ALA A 269 -15.55 -19.42 -13.55
CA ALA A 269 -15.05 -20.78 -13.34
C ALA A 269 -13.86 -20.87 -12.36
N TRP A 270 -13.04 -19.83 -12.25
CA TRP A 270 -11.91 -19.75 -11.32
C TRP A 270 -12.09 -18.64 -10.26
N GLY A 271 -13.28 -18.03 -10.22
CA GLY A 271 -13.64 -16.95 -9.29
C GLY A 271 -12.99 -15.61 -9.61
N GLY A 272 -12.68 -15.32 -10.88
CA GLY A 272 -11.97 -14.11 -11.30
C GLY A 272 -12.66 -12.78 -10.97
N ASP A 273 -13.94 -12.80 -10.63
CA ASP A 273 -14.70 -11.65 -10.12
C ASP A 273 -14.51 -11.39 -8.62
N THR A 274 -13.79 -12.27 -7.92
CA THR A 274 -13.44 -12.12 -6.51
C THR A 274 -12.03 -11.54 -6.33
N ARG A 275 -11.75 -10.97 -5.15
CA ARG A 275 -10.41 -10.46 -4.84
C ARG A 275 -9.33 -11.55 -4.90
N PHE A 276 -9.63 -12.74 -4.41
CA PHE A 276 -8.69 -13.86 -4.43
C PHE A 276 -8.53 -14.45 -5.82
N GLY A 277 -9.61 -14.49 -6.62
CA GLY A 277 -9.50 -14.79 -8.05
C GLY A 277 -8.51 -13.87 -8.72
N GLN A 278 -8.62 -12.55 -8.55
CA GLN A 278 -7.64 -11.62 -9.10
C GLN A 278 -6.19 -11.97 -8.73
N PHE A 279 -5.92 -12.45 -7.51
CA PHE A 279 -4.57 -12.88 -7.12
C PHE A 279 -4.13 -14.16 -7.85
N LYS A 280 -5.04 -15.11 -8.11
CA LYS A 280 -4.76 -16.31 -8.91
C LYS A 280 -4.35 -15.96 -10.33
N LEU A 281 -4.95 -14.96 -10.96
CA LEU A 281 -4.53 -14.53 -12.31
C LEU A 281 -3.06 -14.13 -12.34
N TYR A 282 -2.59 -13.39 -11.33
CA TYR A 282 -1.18 -12.98 -11.28
C TYR A 282 -0.25 -14.12 -10.87
N GLU A 283 -0.68 -15.03 -9.99
CA GLU A 283 0.07 -16.27 -9.73
C GLU A 283 0.20 -17.13 -10.99
N TYR A 284 -0.84 -17.19 -11.84
CA TYR A 284 -0.79 -17.92 -13.11
C TYR A 284 0.32 -17.34 -13.99
N PHE A 285 0.39 -16.01 -14.11
CA PHE A 285 1.46 -15.37 -14.86
C PHE A 285 2.84 -15.65 -14.27
N GLU A 286 3.00 -15.57 -12.95
CA GLU A 286 4.27 -15.84 -12.25
C GLU A 286 4.75 -17.30 -12.43
N ARG A 287 3.83 -18.25 -12.67
CA ARG A 287 4.18 -19.65 -12.95
C ARG A 287 4.53 -19.92 -14.42
N ASN A 288 3.93 -19.17 -15.34
CA ASN A 288 3.98 -19.47 -16.78
C ASN A 288 4.88 -18.51 -17.58
N PHE A 289 5.36 -17.43 -16.96
CA PHE A 289 6.35 -16.52 -17.54
C PHE A 289 7.65 -16.59 -16.75
N THR A 290 8.79 -16.52 -17.46
CA THR A 290 10.11 -16.59 -16.80
C THR A 290 10.39 -15.34 -15.95
N HIS A 291 9.95 -14.18 -16.42
CA HIS A 291 10.15 -12.88 -15.79
C HIS A 291 8.86 -12.07 -15.82
N VAL A 292 8.28 -11.85 -14.65
CA VAL A 292 7.11 -10.98 -14.47
C VAL A 292 7.52 -9.74 -13.68
N LYS A 293 7.18 -8.55 -14.18
CA LYS A 293 7.40 -7.28 -13.49
C LYS A 293 6.08 -6.56 -13.29
N HIS A 294 5.84 -6.08 -12.07
CA HIS A 294 4.71 -5.22 -11.75
C HIS A 294 5.19 -3.77 -11.61
N LEU A 295 4.50 -2.84 -12.27
CA LEU A 295 4.77 -1.40 -12.17
C LEU A 295 3.45 -0.63 -12.03
N GLY A 296 3.41 0.33 -11.12
CA GLY A 296 2.31 1.29 -11.01
C GLY A 296 2.59 2.33 -9.94
N PHE A 297 1.64 3.22 -9.67
CA PHE A 297 1.75 4.10 -8.50
C PHE A 297 1.45 3.34 -7.21
N ARG A 298 2.00 3.83 -6.09
CA ARG A 298 1.79 3.25 -4.76
C ARG A 298 0.31 2.91 -4.52
N SER A 299 0.02 1.64 -4.28
CA SER A 299 -1.33 1.14 -4.08
C SER A 299 -1.34 -0.16 -3.26
N GLY A 300 -2.44 -0.42 -2.56
CA GLY A 300 -2.61 -1.66 -1.80
C GLY A 300 -2.53 -2.91 -2.69
N ASN A 301 -2.98 -2.85 -3.94
CA ASN A 301 -2.86 -4.00 -4.86
C ASN A 301 -1.39 -4.38 -5.10
N LEU A 302 -0.52 -3.38 -5.34
CA LEU A 302 0.91 -3.64 -5.50
C LEU A 302 1.55 -4.15 -4.20
N GLU A 303 1.11 -3.65 -3.04
CA GLU A 303 1.56 -4.17 -1.74
C GLU A 303 1.25 -5.66 -1.58
N VAL A 304 0.07 -6.12 -2.03
CA VAL A 304 -0.27 -7.56 -2.05
C VAL A 304 0.68 -8.35 -2.94
N MET A 305 0.89 -7.89 -4.18
CA MET A 305 1.76 -8.59 -5.13
C MET A 305 3.16 -8.80 -4.53
N ALA A 306 3.70 -7.78 -3.86
CA ALA A 306 4.99 -7.90 -3.18
C ALA A 306 4.92 -8.86 -1.98
N MET A 307 3.86 -8.83 -1.17
CA MET A 307 3.69 -9.80 -0.07
C MET A 307 3.56 -11.25 -0.56
N LEU A 308 3.03 -11.47 -1.77
CA LEU A 308 3.00 -12.77 -2.43
C LEU A 308 4.36 -13.20 -3.00
N GLY A 309 5.36 -12.32 -2.94
CA GLY A 309 6.74 -12.58 -3.35
C GLY A 309 7.06 -12.21 -4.80
N TYR A 310 6.22 -11.39 -5.44
CA TYR A 310 6.39 -10.97 -6.83
C TYR A 310 7.33 -9.78 -6.96
N THR A 311 7.88 -9.55 -8.16
CA THR A 311 8.78 -8.41 -8.42
C THR A 311 7.96 -7.15 -8.66
N VAL A 312 8.00 -6.21 -7.72
CA VAL A 312 7.14 -5.03 -7.74
C VAL A 312 7.93 -3.74 -7.54
N ASN A 313 7.88 -2.87 -8.55
CA ASN A 313 8.28 -1.48 -8.36
C ASN A 313 7.05 -0.57 -8.32
N TYR A 314 7.04 0.34 -7.36
CA TYR A 314 6.00 1.37 -7.29
C TYR A 314 6.59 2.76 -7.49
N MET A 315 5.84 3.59 -8.19
CA MET A 315 6.14 5.00 -8.41
C MET A 315 5.55 5.84 -7.28
N GLU A 316 6.33 6.81 -6.84
CA GLU A 316 5.95 7.81 -5.84
C GLU A 316 6.77 9.08 -6.08
N GLU A 317 6.14 10.24 -5.96
CA GLU A 317 6.78 11.54 -6.16
C GLU A 317 7.63 11.98 -4.96
N GLU A 318 8.64 12.80 -5.26
CA GLU A 318 9.41 13.50 -4.24
C GLU A 318 8.51 14.41 -3.40
N GLY A 319 8.70 14.34 -2.07
CA GLY A 319 7.91 15.08 -1.11
C GLY A 319 6.59 14.41 -0.70
N SER A 320 6.31 13.18 -1.14
CA SER A 320 5.14 12.40 -0.67
C SER A 320 5.17 12.19 0.84
N GLU A 321 4.23 12.81 1.59
CA GLU A 321 4.24 12.83 3.05
C GLU A 321 4.18 11.43 3.68
N SER A 322 3.40 10.55 3.05
CA SER A 322 3.15 9.19 3.54
C SER A 322 4.15 8.17 2.99
N GLY A 323 4.99 8.54 2.03
CA GLY A 323 5.90 7.63 1.33
C GLY A 323 7.00 7.03 2.20
N SER A 324 7.40 7.77 3.24
CA SER A 324 8.39 7.32 4.21
C SER A 324 8.00 6.01 4.91
N ARG A 325 6.69 5.72 5.04
CA ARG A 325 6.22 4.49 5.69
C ARG A 325 6.60 3.24 4.90
N MET A 326 6.52 3.31 3.57
CA MET A 326 6.79 2.15 2.71
C MET A 326 8.29 1.88 2.56
N LEU A 327 9.14 2.84 2.92
CA LEU A 327 10.58 2.60 3.09
C LEU A 327 10.89 1.57 4.18
N ALA A 328 9.93 1.24 5.05
CA ALA A 328 10.08 0.15 6.00
C ALA A 328 10.23 -1.22 5.32
N TRP A 329 9.76 -1.39 4.08
CA TRP A 329 9.86 -2.64 3.31
C TRP A 329 11.08 -2.70 2.40
N LYS A 330 11.77 -1.56 2.22
CA LYS A 330 12.94 -1.44 1.36
C LYS A 330 14.01 -2.45 1.73
N LYS A 331 14.56 -3.11 0.72
CA LYS A 331 15.70 -4.02 0.87
C LYS A 331 16.93 -3.30 1.42
N GLY A 332 17.39 -3.74 2.58
CA GLY A 332 18.66 -3.38 3.20
C GLY A 332 19.77 -4.37 2.86
N ARG A 333 20.86 -4.33 3.63
CA ARG A 333 21.97 -5.28 3.47
C ARG A 333 21.50 -6.70 3.82
N GLY A 334 21.92 -7.68 3.03
CA GLY A 334 21.59 -9.09 3.25
C GLY A 334 20.14 -9.48 2.95
N GLY A 335 19.39 -8.65 2.19
CA GLY A 335 18.00 -8.98 1.81
C GLY A 335 16.95 -8.73 2.88
N LYS A 336 17.33 -8.19 4.04
CA LYS A 336 16.43 -7.84 5.15
C LYS A 336 16.00 -6.38 5.10
N THR A 337 14.86 -6.06 5.69
CA THR A 337 14.46 -4.68 5.97
C THR A 337 15.26 -4.12 7.16
N LYS A 338 15.14 -2.80 7.41
CA LYS A 338 15.67 -2.18 8.63
C LYS A 338 15.06 -2.72 9.93
N LYS A 339 13.90 -3.37 9.84
CA LYS A 339 13.14 -3.90 10.97
C LYS A 339 13.34 -5.41 11.18
N GLY A 340 14.16 -6.06 10.35
CA GLY A 340 14.64 -7.44 10.56
C GLY A 340 13.90 -8.53 9.78
N GLY A 341 12.73 -8.24 9.21
CA GLY A 341 12.05 -9.15 8.28
C GLY A 341 12.77 -9.22 6.94
N ASP A 342 12.45 -10.23 6.13
CA ASP A 342 12.86 -10.27 4.72
C ASP A 342 12.23 -9.09 3.95
N ALA A 343 12.94 -8.57 2.96
CA ALA A 343 12.37 -7.60 2.05
C ALA A 343 11.32 -8.27 1.15
N THR A 344 10.17 -7.62 0.99
CA THR A 344 9.07 -8.15 0.14
C THR A 344 9.35 -8.02 -1.35
N GLY A 345 10.37 -7.26 -1.74
CA GLY A 345 10.59 -6.88 -3.14
C GLY A 345 9.75 -5.68 -3.59
N TYR A 346 9.08 -4.97 -2.67
CA TYR A 346 8.34 -3.73 -2.94
C TYR A 346 9.27 -2.52 -2.99
N GLU A 347 9.84 -2.23 -4.16
CA GLU A 347 10.87 -1.20 -4.32
C GLU A 347 10.33 0.10 -4.90
N ARG A 348 10.85 1.23 -4.40
CA ARG A 348 10.37 2.56 -4.79
C ARG A 348 11.16 3.14 -5.96
N LEU A 349 10.43 3.59 -6.98
CA LEU A 349 10.90 4.53 -7.98
C LEU A 349 10.49 5.95 -7.56
N LEU A 350 11.45 6.74 -7.09
CA LEU A 350 11.22 8.11 -6.65
C LEU A 350 11.23 9.05 -7.86
N LEU A 351 10.05 9.49 -8.26
CA LEU A 351 9.85 10.41 -9.39
C LEU A 351 10.06 11.86 -8.94
N SER A 352 10.56 12.71 -9.83
CA SER A 352 10.69 14.14 -9.57
C SER A 352 9.33 14.86 -9.50
N GLU A 353 8.34 14.37 -10.25
CA GLU A 353 6.98 14.92 -10.29
C GLU A 353 5.92 13.84 -10.63
N PRO A 354 4.66 14.02 -10.20
CA PRO A 354 3.56 13.19 -10.67
C PRO A 354 3.34 13.30 -12.18
N PRO A 355 2.86 12.24 -12.86
CA PRO A 355 2.68 12.25 -14.32
C PRO A 355 1.35 12.87 -14.75
N THR A 356 0.45 13.17 -13.79
CA THR A 356 -0.83 13.83 -14.08
C THR A 356 -0.74 15.31 -13.81
N ARG A 357 -1.39 16.12 -14.64
CA ARG A 357 -1.45 17.58 -14.45
C ARG A 357 -2.07 17.99 -13.12
N SER A 358 -3.03 17.20 -12.62
CA SER A 358 -3.61 17.41 -11.29
C SER A 358 -2.59 17.13 -10.19
N GLY A 359 -1.85 16.02 -10.28
CA GLY A 359 -0.79 15.72 -9.32
C GLY A 359 0.31 16.79 -9.29
N LYS A 360 0.77 17.26 -10.46
CA LYS A 360 1.78 18.33 -10.55
C LYS A 360 1.31 19.62 -9.89
N PHE A 361 0.07 20.04 -10.12
CA PHE A 361 -0.53 21.19 -9.46
C PHE A 361 -0.52 21.05 -7.93
N LEU A 362 -0.98 19.90 -7.41
CA LEU A 362 -1.01 19.66 -5.97
C LEU A 362 0.40 19.66 -5.37
N GLN A 363 1.35 19.02 -6.04
CA GLN A 363 2.75 18.98 -5.61
C GLN A 363 3.38 20.38 -5.61
N GLU A 364 3.11 21.22 -6.62
CA GLU A 364 3.56 22.61 -6.66
C GLU A 364 3.04 23.39 -5.43
N LYS A 365 1.75 23.28 -5.12
CA LYS A 365 1.17 23.95 -3.95
C LYS A 365 1.74 23.46 -2.61
N ILE A 366 2.01 22.16 -2.50
CA ILE A 366 2.68 21.61 -1.32
C ILE A 366 4.11 22.14 -1.21
N LYS A 367 4.84 22.26 -2.33
CA LYS A 367 6.19 22.85 -2.36
C LYS A 367 6.17 24.31 -1.93
N ASP A 368 5.22 25.11 -2.43
CA ASP A 368 5.04 26.52 -2.04
C ASP A 368 4.79 26.66 -0.52
N ILE A 369 3.90 25.81 0.03
CA ILE A 369 3.61 25.79 1.48
C ILE A 369 4.86 25.40 2.28
N ASN A 370 5.60 24.38 1.85
CA ASN A 370 6.82 23.96 2.53
C ASN A 370 7.90 25.06 2.49
N GLN A 371 8.03 25.81 1.39
CA GLN A 371 8.94 26.96 1.32
C GLN A 371 8.55 28.07 2.30
N ARG A 372 7.26 28.36 2.45
CA ARG A 372 6.76 29.32 3.45
C ARG A 372 7.04 28.85 4.88
N ILE A 373 6.89 27.56 5.16
CA ILE A 373 7.24 26.96 6.46
C ILE A 373 8.73 27.13 6.77
N GLU A 374 9.61 26.83 5.81
CA GLU A 374 11.07 26.99 6.01
C GLU A 374 11.45 28.46 6.18
N HIS A 375 10.84 29.38 5.43
CA HIS A 375 11.04 30.82 5.60
C HIS A 375 10.66 31.29 7.01
N GLU A 376 9.46 30.93 7.49
CA GLU A 376 9.01 31.30 8.83
C GLU A 376 9.89 30.64 9.93
N LEU A 377 10.38 29.42 9.68
CA LEU A 377 11.31 28.74 10.58
C LEU A 377 12.65 29.49 10.68
N ASP A 378 13.19 29.94 9.55
CA ASP A 378 14.44 30.70 9.53
C ASP A 378 14.26 32.08 10.18
N GLU A 379 13.12 32.76 9.98
CA GLU A 379 12.80 34.02 10.67
C GLU A 379 12.75 33.86 12.20
N GLU A 380 12.07 32.83 12.72
CA GLU A 380 11.98 32.57 14.16
C GLU A 380 13.35 32.22 14.76
N ILE A 381 14.18 31.48 14.02
CA ILE A 381 15.55 31.17 14.45
C ILE A 381 16.40 32.43 14.47
N ASN A 382 16.31 33.28 13.45
CA ASN A 382 17.05 34.54 13.39
C ASN A 382 16.67 35.47 14.55
N LYS A 383 15.39 35.54 14.93
CA LYS A 383 14.96 36.29 16.14
C LYS A 383 15.65 35.78 17.40
N ILE A 384 15.79 34.46 17.56
CA ILE A 384 16.48 33.86 18.71
C ILE A 384 17.99 34.14 18.67
N ILE A 385 18.62 34.01 17.50
CA ILE A 385 20.06 34.27 17.32
C ILE A 385 20.42 35.72 17.63
N MET A 386 19.55 36.67 17.25
CA MET A 386 19.75 38.10 17.54
C MET A 386 19.76 38.41 19.04
N ILE A 387 19.09 37.60 19.86
CA ILE A 387 19.08 37.74 21.33
C ILE A 387 20.27 36.99 21.95
N THR A 388 20.62 35.83 21.41
CA THR A 388 21.70 35.00 21.93
C THR A 388 22.37 34.26 20.78
N PRO A 389 23.66 34.55 20.48
CA PRO A 389 24.40 33.83 19.44
C PRO A 389 24.33 32.32 19.66
N LYS A 390 24.07 31.58 18.58
CA LYS A 390 23.95 30.11 18.59
C LYS A 390 25.00 29.49 17.69
N THR A 391 25.53 28.35 18.13
CA THR A 391 26.36 27.48 17.29
C THR A 391 25.52 26.77 16.24
N GLU A 392 26.15 26.23 15.20
CA GLU A 392 25.46 25.49 14.13
C GLU A 392 24.65 24.29 14.66
N ASN A 393 25.16 23.59 15.67
CA ASN A 393 24.47 22.46 16.30
C ASN A 393 23.24 22.92 17.09
N GLU A 394 23.33 24.03 17.81
CA GLU A 394 22.17 24.63 18.49
C GLU A 394 21.12 25.08 17.49
N ILE A 395 21.52 25.64 16.34
CA ILE A 395 20.60 26.01 15.25
C ILE A 395 19.88 24.78 14.70
N LYS A 396 20.59 23.66 14.47
CA LYS A 396 19.99 22.39 14.02
C LYS A 396 18.96 21.85 15.02
N GLU A 397 19.27 21.88 16.32
CA GLU A 397 18.33 21.47 17.36
C GLU A 397 17.13 22.42 17.47
N LEU A 398 17.35 23.74 17.35
CA LEU A 398 16.25 24.72 17.28
C LEU A 398 15.34 24.47 16.08
N LYS A 399 15.90 24.20 14.89
CA LYS A 399 15.11 23.82 13.70
C LYS A 399 14.20 22.63 14.01
N LYS A 400 14.76 21.58 14.61
CA LYS A 400 14.02 20.36 14.96
C LYS A 400 12.92 20.61 16.01
N GLN A 401 13.14 21.51 16.97
CA GLN A 401 12.18 21.84 18.02
C GLN A 401 11.05 22.76 17.54
N LEU A 402 11.35 23.74 16.70
CA LEU A 402 10.40 24.75 16.24
C LEU A 402 9.56 24.28 15.05
N LYS A 403 10.16 23.49 14.14
CA LYS A 403 9.49 23.04 12.90
C LYS A 403 8.09 22.45 13.12
N PRO A 404 7.84 21.54 14.09
CA PRO A 404 6.50 21.00 14.31
C PRO A 404 5.45 22.05 14.70
N LYS A 405 5.85 23.11 15.42
CA LYS A 405 4.95 24.20 15.81
C LYS A 405 4.60 25.08 14.63
N ILE A 406 5.57 25.36 13.77
CA ILE A 406 5.37 26.16 12.55
C ILE A 406 4.53 25.37 11.54
N GLU A 407 4.88 24.11 11.27
CA GLU A 407 4.09 23.21 10.40
C GLU A 407 2.63 23.10 10.84
N ALA A 408 2.36 23.15 12.16
CA ALA A 408 0.99 23.11 12.67
C ALA A 408 0.14 24.31 12.21
N LYS A 409 0.74 25.48 11.96
CA LYS A 409 0.02 26.67 11.45
C LYS A 409 -0.47 26.49 10.01
N PHE A 410 0.26 25.71 9.21
CA PHE A 410 -0.05 25.46 7.80
C PHE A 410 -0.82 24.15 7.56
N ARG A 411 -1.13 23.41 8.63
CA ARG A 411 -1.70 22.06 8.53
C ARG A 411 -3.01 22.02 7.73
N ASP A 412 -3.92 22.94 8.00
CA ASP A 412 -5.23 22.97 7.35
C ASP A 412 -5.12 23.39 5.88
N GLU A 413 -4.23 24.34 5.57
CA GLU A 413 -3.90 24.72 4.19
C GLU A 413 -3.32 23.53 3.42
N LYS A 414 -2.31 22.86 4.00
CA LYS A 414 -1.65 21.71 3.38
C LYS A 414 -2.62 20.54 3.16
N ARG A 415 -3.55 20.32 4.09
CA ARG A 415 -4.60 19.29 4.00
C ARG A 415 -5.50 19.47 2.78
N ASN A 416 -5.70 20.70 2.29
CA ASN A 416 -6.45 20.92 1.06
C ASN A 416 -5.73 20.33 -0.16
N TYR A 417 -4.40 20.26 -0.14
CA TYR A 417 -3.61 19.79 -1.28
C TYR A 417 -3.16 18.33 -1.16
N THR A 418 -3.12 17.76 0.05
CA THR A 418 -2.83 16.33 0.27
C THR A 418 -4.09 15.46 0.40
N GLY A 419 -5.26 16.09 0.57
CA GLY A 419 -6.53 15.42 0.76
C GLY A 419 -7.39 15.30 -0.50
N ALA A 420 -8.65 14.94 -0.29
CA ALA A 420 -9.67 14.79 -1.34
C ALA A 420 -10.31 16.11 -1.80
N HIS A 421 -9.84 17.27 -1.31
CA HIS A 421 -10.49 18.57 -1.53
C HIS A 421 -10.68 18.88 -3.02
N PHE A 422 -9.64 18.62 -3.82
CA PHE A 422 -9.63 18.84 -5.27
C PHE A 422 -10.15 17.65 -6.10
N ALA A 423 -10.68 16.61 -5.45
CA ALA A 423 -11.22 15.48 -6.17
C ALA A 423 -12.49 15.92 -6.93
N PRO A 424 -12.64 15.54 -8.21
CA PRO A 424 -13.81 15.88 -9.01
C PRO A 424 -15.09 15.19 -8.51
N ARG A 425 -14.95 14.15 -7.68
CA ARG A 425 -16.02 13.56 -6.89
C ARG A 425 -15.61 13.67 -5.42
N LYS A 426 -16.43 14.32 -4.60
CA LYS A 426 -16.16 14.41 -3.17
C LYS A 426 -16.90 13.34 -2.39
N LYS A 427 -16.14 12.72 -1.49
CA LYS A 427 -16.46 11.59 -0.63
C LYS A 427 -17.59 11.85 0.37
N ASP A 428 -17.75 13.11 0.76
CA ASP A 428 -18.68 13.59 1.79
C ASP A 428 -19.98 14.20 1.22
N GLY A 429 -20.20 14.12 -0.10
CA GLY A 429 -21.38 14.68 -0.76
C GLY A 429 -21.35 16.19 -0.95
N THR A 430 -20.27 16.89 -0.54
CA THR A 430 -20.13 18.33 -0.81
C THR A 430 -19.79 18.59 -2.28
N SER A 431 -20.10 19.78 -2.77
CA SER A 431 -19.77 20.15 -4.15
C SER A 431 -18.26 20.06 -4.38
N PRO A 432 -17.81 19.38 -5.45
CA PRO A 432 -16.39 19.27 -5.76
C PRO A 432 -15.78 20.66 -5.97
N THR A 433 -14.53 20.82 -5.56
CA THR A 433 -13.76 22.05 -5.80
C THR A 433 -12.70 21.69 -6.84
N PRO A 434 -13.06 21.62 -8.13
CA PRO A 434 -12.12 21.21 -9.15
C PRO A 434 -10.97 22.22 -9.27
N ILE A 435 -9.77 21.72 -9.60
CA ILE A 435 -8.65 22.58 -9.96
C ILE A 435 -9.06 23.43 -11.19
N PRO A 436 -8.91 24.77 -11.17
CA PRO A 436 -9.19 25.62 -12.31
C PRO A 436 -8.49 25.14 -13.58
N LYS A 437 -9.18 25.22 -14.73
CA LYS A 437 -8.65 24.69 -16.00
C LYS A 437 -7.38 25.42 -16.41
N GLU A 438 -7.33 26.72 -16.14
CA GLU A 438 -6.25 27.65 -16.45
C GLU A 438 -5.00 27.27 -15.67
N GLU A 439 -5.13 27.03 -14.36
CA GLU A 439 -4.03 26.58 -13.51
C GLU A 439 -3.53 25.20 -13.96
N LYS A 440 -4.46 24.27 -14.21
CA LYS A 440 -4.11 22.94 -14.71
C LYS A 440 -3.42 23.00 -16.07
N SER A 441 -3.73 23.97 -16.94
CA SER A 441 -3.22 24.11 -18.31
C SER A 441 -1.74 24.40 -18.40
N ARG A 442 -1.14 24.90 -17.30
CA ARG A 442 0.29 25.18 -17.22
C ARG A 442 1.15 23.92 -17.15
N PHE A 443 0.58 22.81 -16.69
CA PHE A 443 1.30 21.55 -16.53
C PHE A 443 1.21 20.66 -17.76
N TYR A 444 2.31 19.97 -18.05
CA TYR A 444 2.39 18.89 -19.02
C TYR A 444 1.91 17.57 -18.39
N GLU A 445 1.23 16.74 -19.19
CA GLU A 445 0.79 15.39 -18.83
C GLU A 445 1.76 14.34 -19.37
N GLY A 446 2.13 13.37 -18.53
CA GLY A 446 3.15 12.36 -18.82
C GLY A 446 4.39 12.53 -17.93
N PHE A 447 5.30 11.58 -18.01
CA PHE A 447 6.61 11.59 -17.36
C PHE A 447 7.58 12.47 -18.14
N ASN A 448 8.46 13.18 -17.43
CA ASN A 448 9.61 13.85 -18.05
C ASN A 448 10.72 12.83 -18.38
N ASP A 449 11.75 13.26 -19.10
CA ASP A 449 12.79 12.36 -19.59
C ASP A 449 13.57 11.68 -18.45
N LYS A 450 13.91 12.44 -17.39
CA LYS A 450 14.63 11.91 -16.22
C LYS A 450 13.83 10.81 -15.51
N ASP A 451 12.54 11.02 -15.32
CA ASP A 451 11.66 10.04 -14.70
C ASP A 451 11.43 8.83 -15.61
N MET A 452 11.35 9.04 -16.93
CA MET A 452 11.29 7.93 -17.89
C MET A 452 12.57 7.08 -17.89
N GLU A 453 13.75 7.68 -17.84
CA GLU A 453 15.01 6.95 -17.72
C GLU A 453 15.04 6.07 -16.46
N LEU A 454 14.56 6.60 -15.33
CA LEU A 454 14.47 5.84 -14.08
C LEU A 454 13.51 4.64 -14.23
N ILE A 455 12.35 4.85 -14.86
CA ILE A 455 11.37 3.79 -15.12
C ILE A 455 11.98 2.72 -16.06
N LEU A 456 12.64 3.13 -17.14
CA LEU A 456 13.22 2.20 -18.11
C LEU A 456 14.34 1.35 -17.53
N LYS A 457 15.16 1.88 -16.61
CA LYS A 457 16.19 1.10 -15.89
C LYS A 457 15.60 -0.11 -15.15
N PHE A 458 14.38 0.03 -14.62
CA PHE A 458 13.68 -1.10 -14.03
C PHE A 458 13.07 -2.02 -15.09
N LEU A 459 12.45 -1.44 -16.13
CA LEU A 459 11.70 -2.22 -17.12
C LEU A 459 12.58 -2.98 -18.10
N GLN A 460 13.80 -2.54 -18.39
CA GLN A 460 14.68 -3.21 -19.32
C GLN A 460 15.03 -4.64 -18.82
N PRO A 461 14.81 -5.70 -19.62
CA PRO A 461 15.33 -7.03 -19.33
C PRO A 461 16.87 -7.04 -19.30
N GLU A 462 17.49 -7.84 -18.43
CA GLU A 462 18.96 -7.84 -18.26
C GLU A 462 19.74 -8.16 -19.53
N ARG A 463 19.16 -8.95 -20.43
CA ARG A 463 19.77 -9.36 -21.72
C ARG A 463 19.24 -8.58 -22.91
N TRP A 464 18.55 -7.46 -22.68
CA TRP A 464 18.03 -6.64 -23.76
C TRP A 464 19.17 -5.96 -24.52
N ILE A 465 19.14 -6.10 -25.84
CA ILE A 465 20.03 -5.40 -26.76
C ILE A 465 19.17 -4.39 -27.51
N ASP A 466 19.57 -3.13 -27.49
CA ASP A 466 18.86 -2.08 -28.23
C ASP A 466 18.87 -2.40 -29.72
N LYS A 467 17.68 -2.38 -30.31
CA LYS A 467 17.46 -2.58 -31.75
C LYS A 467 16.86 -1.31 -32.32
N GLN A 468 17.19 -1.00 -33.57
CA GLN A 468 16.46 0.02 -34.29
C GLN A 468 15.00 -0.43 -34.47
N THR A 469 14.07 0.41 -34.03
CA THR A 469 12.63 0.22 -34.24
C THR A 469 12.18 1.02 -35.46
N PRO A 470 11.15 0.55 -36.20
CA PRO A 470 10.63 1.26 -37.36
C PRO A 470 9.78 2.49 -37.00
N TYR A 471 9.51 2.70 -35.71
CA TYR A 471 8.71 3.80 -35.18
C TYR A 471 9.52 4.61 -34.16
N ASP A 472 9.11 5.87 -33.94
CA ASP A 472 9.66 6.70 -32.87
C ASP A 472 9.04 6.29 -31.52
N PRO A 473 9.82 5.69 -30.59
CA PRO A 473 9.30 5.26 -29.30
C PRO A 473 9.14 6.44 -28.32
N ILE A 474 9.61 7.64 -28.67
CA ILE A 474 9.62 8.80 -27.80
C ILE A 474 8.30 9.57 -27.93
N ILE A 475 7.39 9.31 -27.00
CA ILE A 475 6.19 10.12 -26.84
C ILE A 475 6.49 11.30 -25.90
N PRO A 476 6.44 12.57 -26.36
CA PRO A 476 6.68 13.72 -25.51
C PRO A 476 5.52 13.92 -24.52
N GLN A 477 5.77 14.68 -23.45
CA GLN A 477 4.68 15.11 -22.58
C GLN A 477 3.69 16.00 -23.33
N LYS A 478 2.40 15.90 -23.01
CA LYS A 478 1.32 16.64 -23.68
C LYS A 478 0.81 17.79 -22.84
N ARG A 479 0.71 18.99 -23.41
CA ARG A 479 -0.02 20.11 -22.81
C ARG A 479 -1.44 20.16 -23.38
N LYS A 480 -2.43 20.49 -22.55
CA LYS A 480 -3.79 20.74 -23.03
C LYS A 480 -4.01 22.23 -23.16
N ASP A 481 -4.19 22.70 -24.38
CA ASP A 481 -4.64 24.05 -24.67
C ASP A 481 -6.17 24.07 -24.66
N TYR A 482 -6.76 24.79 -23.70
CA TYR A 482 -8.21 24.90 -23.59
C TYR A 482 -8.80 26.02 -24.46
N LYS A 483 -7.99 26.98 -24.93
CA LYS A 483 -8.48 28.05 -25.81
C LYS A 483 -8.88 27.47 -27.18
N LYS A 484 -8.00 26.65 -27.76
CA LYS A 484 -8.27 25.92 -29.01
C LYS A 484 -9.46 24.97 -28.95
N LEU A 485 -9.83 24.47 -27.76
CA LEU A 485 -10.96 23.55 -27.61
C LEU A 485 -12.31 24.27 -27.52
N LEU A 486 -12.31 25.56 -27.15
CA LEU A 486 -13.51 26.39 -27.19
C LEU A 486 -13.75 26.91 -28.62
N GLU A 487 -12.67 27.22 -29.35
CA GLU A 487 -12.73 27.62 -30.77
C GLU A 487 -13.21 26.53 -31.74
N ILE A 488 -13.21 25.25 -31.32
CA ILE A 488 -13.71 24.10 -32.12
C ILE A 488 -15.15 23.72 -31.73
N ALA A 489 -15.65 24.26 -30.61
CA ALA A 489 -16.99 23.99 -30.10
C ALA A 489 -18.03 25.06 -30.48
N ASP A 490 -17.57 26.16 -31.07
CA ASP A 490 -18.35 27.15 -31.81
C ASP A 490 -18.22 26.88 -33.31
#